data_AF-A0A7K1DRI7-F1
#
_entry.id   AF-A0A7K1DRI7-F1
#
_cell.length_a   1.000
_cell.length_b   1.000
_cell.length_c   1.000
_cell.angle_alpha   90.00
_cell.angle_beta   90.00
_cell.angle_gamma   90.00
#
_symmetry.space_group_name_H-M   'P 1'
#
loop_
_entity.id
_entity.type
_entity.pdbx_description
1 polymer ?
#
loop_
_entity_poly.entity_id
_entity_poly.type
_entity_poly.pdbx_seq_one_letter_code
_entity_poly.pdbx_strand_id
1 'polypeptide(L)'
;MDEMEDRIAELMQKEELAALRPELDGVQVMELLDVPAGPAVGAALDFMMEIRLEEGILGEEVITQRLREWWSANAESVMNTKRSGRRRSE
;
A
#
# COMPACT_ATOMS: atom_id res chain seq x y z
N MET A 1 -16.32 1.58 -21.26
CA MET A 1 -14.92 2.03 -21.37
C MET A 1 -14.89 3.30 -20.57
N ASP A 2 -14.69 3.18 -19.28
CA ASP A 2 -14.83 4.29 -18.34
C ASP A 2 -13.65 4.25 -17.38
N GLU A 3 -13.07 5.43 -17.18
CA GLU A 3 -12.28 5.81 -16.00
C GLU A 3 -10.80 5.38 -15.97
N MET A 4 -10.11 5.54 -17.10
CA MET A 4 -8.71 5.99 -17.05
C MET A 4 -8.68 7.49 -16.76
N GLU A 5 -7.72 7.91 -15.93
CA GLU A 5 -7.32 9.31 -15.66
C GLU A 5 -8.01 10.00 -14.47
N ASP A 6 -7.50 9.74 -13.26
CA ASP A 6 -7.39 10.85 -12.29
C ASP A 6 -6.08 10.77 -11.49
N ARG A 7 -5.12 11.56 -11.98
CA ARG A 7 -4.12 12.31 -11.20
C ARG A 7 -3.20 11.50 -10.28
N ILE A 8 -2.12 11.01 -10.88
CA ILE A 8 -0.79 10.95 -10.25
C ILE A 8 -0.33 12.41 -10.03
N ALA A 9 -0.97 13.09 -9.09
CA ALA A 9 -0.61 14.43 -8.67
C ALA A 9 0.09 14.33 -7.32
N GLU A 10 1.33 14.80 -7.35
CA GLU A 10 2.14 15.22 -6.21
C GLU A 10 3.09 14.17 -5.61
N LEU A 11 4.25 14.13 -6.27
CA LEU A 11 5.61 13.94 -5.74
C LEU A 11 5.89 14.64 -4.38
N MET A 12 5.12 14.36 -3.32
CA MET A 12 5.28 15.01 -2.01
C MET A 12 5.39 14.05 -0.84
N GLN A 13 6.20 13.01 -0.98
CA GLN A 13 6.81 12.37 0.19
C GLN A 13 8.17 11.74 -0.09
N LYS A 14 8.99 12.43 -0.91
CA LYS A 14 10.43 12.34 -0.73
C LYS A 14 10.76 13.03 0.60
N GLU A 15 10.92 12.27 1.70
CA GLU A 15 11.98 12.48 2.70
C GLU A 15 11.88 11.67 4.02
N GLU A 16 10.89 10.78 4.24
CA GLU A 16 10.84 10.03 5.53
C GLU A 16 11.02 8.50 5.43
N LEU A 17 11.17 7.94 4.23
CA LEU A 17 11.26 6.48 4.00
C LEU A 17 12.70 5.94 3.92
N ALA A 18 13.61 6.53 4.71
CA ALA A 18 15.04 6.17 4.68
C ALA A 18 15.47 5.13 5.73
N ALA A 19 14.58 4.62 6.60
CA ALA A 19 15.02 3.77 7.71
C ALA A 19 14.81 2.25 7.53
N LEU A 20 13.85 1.81 6.70
CA LEU A 20 13.68 0.40 6.37
C LEU A 20 12.82 0.32 5.09
N ARG A 21 13.44 0.09 3.93
CA ARG A 21 12.65 -0.06 2.69
C ARG A 21 12.22 -1.52 2.54
N PRO A 22 10.91 -1.79 2.40
CA PRO A 22 10.44 -3.10 1.97
C PRO A 22 10.84 -3.32 0.51
N GLU A 23 10.62 -4.54 0.02
CA GLU A 23 11.02 -4.96 -1.33
C GLU A 23 10.29 -4.17 -2.43
N LEU A 24 9.09 -3.64 -2.16
CA LEU A 24 8.33 -2.77 -3.06
C LEU A 24 8.11 -1.39 -2.43
N ASP A 25 8.35 -0.34 -3.20
CA ASP A 25 8.01 1.03 -2.80
C ASP A 25 6.51 1.33 -2.95
N GLY A 26 6.01 2.35 -2.25
CA GLY A 26 4.59 2.72 -2.28
C GLY A 26 4.05 3.00 -3.69
N VAL A 27 4.90 3.46 -4.62
CA VAL A 27 4.54 3.63 -6.04
C VAL A 27 4.26 2.29 -6.71
N GLN A 28 5.14 1.30 -6.52
CA GLN A 28 4.95 -0.04 -7.07
C GLN A 28 3.70 -0.71 -6.50
N VAL A 29 3.42 -0.50 -5.20
CA VAL A 29 2.20 -1.00 -4.55
C VAL A 29 0.94 -0.40 -5.21
N MET A 30 0.94 0.91 -5.48
CA MET A 30 -0.18 1.58 -6.15
C MET A 30 -0.41 1.00 -7.55
N GLU A 31 0.64 0.84 -8.34
CA GLU A 31 0.55 0.25 -9.69
C GLU A 31 0.14 -1.23 -9.66
N LEU A 32 0.64 -1.98 -8.68
CA LEU A 32 0.40 -3.42 -8.56
C LEU A 32 -1.06 -3.74 -8.21
N LEU A 33 -1.61 -2.99 -7.24
CA LEU A 33 -2.92 -3.21 -6.67
C LEU A 33 -4.00 -2.31 -7.29
N ASP A 34 -3.61 -1.37 -8.14
CA ASP A 34 -4.46 -0.33 -8.74
C ASP A 34 -5.23 0.46 -7.67
N VAL A 35 -4.48 0.94 -6.66
CA VAL A 35 -5.05 1.63 -5.49
C VAL A 35 -4.55 3.08 -5.39
N PRO A 36 -5.39 4.01 -4.92
CA PRO A 36 -4.96 5.38 -4.70
C PRO A 36 -4.02 5.49 -3.49
N ALA A 37 -3.15 6.50 -3.51
CA ALA A 37 -2.32 6.87 -2.37
C ALA A 37 -3.17 7.08 -1.11
N GLY A 38 -2.76 6.49 0.02
CA GLY A 38 -3.47 6.61 1.29
C GLY A 38 -3.30 5.39 2.20
N PRO A 39 -4.28 5.10 3.09
CA PRO A 39 -4.16 4.03 4.07
C PRO A 39 -4.04 2.63 3.44
N ALA A 40 -4.50 2.46 2.20
CA ALA A 40 -4.31 1.24 1.41
C ALA A 40 -2.83 0.92 1.20
N VAL A 41 -2.07 1.92 0.74
CA VAL A 41 -0.62 1.80 0.53
C VAL A 41 0.10 1.58 1.86
N GLY A 42 -0.30 2.30 2.92
CA GLY A 42 0.27 2.11 4.26
C GLY A 42 0.08 0.69 4.78
N ALA A 43 -1.13 0.12 4.67
CA ALA A 43 -1.41 -1.24 5.11
C ALA A 43 -0.65 -2.29 4.29
N ALA A 44 -0.50 -2.06 2.97
CA ALA A 44 0.33 -2.91 2.11
C ALA A 44 1.82 -2.87 2.47
N LEU A 45 2.36 -1.68 2.78
CA LEU A 45 3.74 -1.51 3.24
C LEU A 45 3.97 -2.21 4.59
N ASP A 46 3.02 -2.09 5.52
CA ASP A 46 3.07 -2.72 6.84
C ASP A 46 3.12 -4.25 6.71
N PHE A 47 2.23 -4.82 5.88
CA PHE A 47 2.21 -6.26 5.57
C PHE A 47 3.54 -6.78 5.00
N MET A 48 4.16 -6.03 4.07
CA MET A 48 5.49 -6.42 3.55
C MET A 48 6.57 -6.37 4.63
N MET A 49 6.45 -5.45 5.58
CA MET A 49 7.36 -5.38 6.73
C MET A 49 7.18 -6.56 7.67
N GLU A 50 5.94 -7.00 7.92
CA GLU A 50 5.65 -8.22 8.71
C GLU A 50 6.31 -9.45 8.08
N ILE A 51 6.12 -9.66 6.77
CA ILE A 51 6.77 -10.78 6.06
C ILE A 51 8.29 -10.70 6.20
N ARG A 52 8.87 -9.50 6.08
CA ARG A 52 10.31 -9.31 6.22
C ARG A 52 10.80 -9.67 7.62
N LEU A 53 10.01 -9.41 8.66
CA LEU A 53 10.35 -9.76 10.04
C LEU A 53 10.24 -11.27 10.29
N GLU A 54 9.27 -11.94 9.68
CA GLU A 54 9.03 -13.39 9.87
C GLU A 54 9.91 -14.27 9.00
N GLU A 55 10.02 -13.96 7.70
CA GLU A 55 10.68 -14.80 6.70
C GLU A 55 11.96 -14.17 6.13
N GLY A 56 12.20 -12.89 6.39
CA GLY A 56 13.35 -12.17 5.82
C GLY A 56 13.09 -11.68 4.39
N ILE A 57 14.18 -11.50 3.63
CA ILE A 57 14.11 -10.96 2.26
C ILE A 57 13.73 -12.10 1.30
N LEU A 58 12.48 -12.10 0.82
CA LEU A 58 11.97 -13.11 -0.12
C LEU A 58 12.11 -12.74 -1.60
N GLY A 59 12.38 -11.46 -1.89
CA GLY A 59 12.47 -10.93 -3.25
C GLY A 59 11.14 -10.42 -3.80
N GLU A 60 11.24 -9.61 -4.86
CA GLU A 60 10.12 -8.84 -5.40
C GLU A 60 8.95 -9.71 -5.87
N GLU A 61 9.21 -10.82 -6.57
CA GLU A 61 8.18 -11.70 -7.12
C GLU A 61 7.34 -12.37 -6.02
N VAL A 62 7.99 -12.90 -5.00
CA VAL A 62 7.31 -13.58 -3.88
C VAL A 62 6.47 -12.59 -3.09
N ILE A 63 7.05 -11.43 -2.77
CA ILE A 63 6.35 -10.36 -2.05
C ILE A 63 5.17 -9.85 -2.86
N THR A 64 5.34 -9.66 -4.16
CA THR A 64 4.27 -9.26 -5.07
C THR A 64 3.09 -10.24 -5.02
N GLN A 65 3.38 -11.54 -5.06
CA GLN A 65 2.33 -12.56 -5.01
C GLN A 65 1.62 -12.58 -3.65
N ARG A 66 2.38 -12.58 -2.55
CA ARG A 66 1.83 -12.52 -1.19
C ARG A 66 0.98 -11.27 -0.99
N LEU A 67 1.44 -10.13 -1.49
CA LEU A 67 0.74 -8.85 -1.38
C LEU A 67 -0.60 -8.87 -2.13
N ARG A 68 -0.63 -9.45 -3.35
CA ARG A 68 -1.87 -9.62 -4.11
C ARG A 68 -2.87 -10.53 -3.39
N GLU A 69 -2.39 -11.64 -2.82
CA GLU A 69 -3.22 -12.58 -2.06
C GLU A 69 -3.80 -11.92 -0.80
N TRP A 70 -2.95 -11.24 -0.03
CA TRP A 70 -3.38 -10.49 1.15
C TRP A 70 -4.36 -9.38 0.81
N TRP A 71 -4.09 -8.61 -0.26
CA TRP A 71 -4.97 -7.54 -0.72
C TRP A 71 -6.34 -8.09 -1.10
N SER A 72 -6.42 -9.22 -1.80
CA SER A 72 -7.71 -9.83 -2.15
C SER A 72 -8.57 -10.16 -0.91
N ALA A 73 -7.96 -10.45 0.23
CA ALA A 73 -8.67 -10.74 1.48
C ALA A 73 -8.95 -9.49 2.34
N ASN A 74 -8.07 -8.49 2.28
CA ASN A 74 -8.10 -7.33 3.18
C ASN A 74 -8.60 -6.04 2.51
N ALA A 75 -8.68 -5.98 1.18
CA ALA A 75 -9.04 -4.78 0.42
C ALA A 75 -10.37 -4.18 0.92
N GLU A 76 -11.40 -4.99 1.14
CA GLU A 76 -12.69 -4.49 1.62
C GLU A 76 -12.58 -3.85 3.00
N SER A 77 -11.86 -4.48 3.92
CA SER A 77 -11.62 -3.98 5.28
C SER A 77 -10.82 -2.67 5.27
N VAL A 78 -9.74 -2.65 4.49
CA VAL A 78 -8.83 -1.50 4.34
C VAL A 78 -9.53 -0.33 3.65
N MET A 79 -10.38 -0.57 2.65
CA MET A 79 -11.16 0.48 2.00
C MET A 79 -12.28 1.02 2.90
N ASN A 80 -12.87 0.18 3.76
CA ASN A 80 -13.95 0.58 4.66
C ASN A 80 -13.47 1.54 5.77
N THR A 81 -12.22 1.43 6.22
CA THR A 81 -11.65 2.31 7.26
C THR A 81 -11.69 3.81 6.87
N LYS A 82 -11.64 4.11 5.56
CA LYS A 82 -11.70 5.48 5.02
C LYS A 82 -13.01 6.20 5.34
N ARG A 83 -14.13 5.48 5.55
CA ARG A 83 -15.44 6.09 5.83
C ARG A 83 -15.59 6.59 7.26
N SER A 84 -14.80 6.07 8.21
CA SER A 84 -14.96 6.36 9.64
C SER A 84 -14.16 7.59 10.11
N GLY A 85 -13.10 7.97 9.40
CA GLY A 85 -12.14 9.00 9.83
C GLY A 85 -12.62 10.46 9.81
N ARG A 86 -13.82 10.78 9.30
CA ARG A 86 -14.30 12.19 9.21
C ARG A 86 -14.97 12.72 10.50
N ARG A 87 -14.77 12.06 11.65
CA ARG A 87 -15.22 12.57 12.96
C ARG A 87 -14.09 12.52 13.99
N ARG A 88 -13.18 13.48 13.95
CA ARG A 88 -12.54 14.02 15.16
C ARG A 88 -11.72 15.25 14.83
N SER A 89 -12.37 16.41 14.99
CA SER A 89 -11.81 17.65 15.52
C SER A 89 -13.00 18.56 15.82
N GLU A 90 -13.54 18.45 17.04
CA GLU A 90 -14.24 19.55 17.73
C GLU A 90 -13.21 20.26 18.62
#